data_AF-A0A1X7SYT5-F1
#
_entry.id   AF-A0A1X7SYT5-F1
#
_cell.length_a   1.000
_cell.length_b   1.000
_cell.length_c   1.000
_cell.angle_alpha   90.00
_cell.angle_beta   90.00
_cell.angle_gamma   90.00
#
_symmetry.space_group_name_H-M   'P 1'
#
loop_
_entity.id
_entity.type
_entity.pdbx_description
1 polymer ?
#
loop_
_entity_poly.entity_id
_entity_poly.type
_entity_poly.pdbx_seq_one_letter_code
_entity_poly.pdbx_strand_id
1 'polypeptide(L)'
;MSLEIDECKCCLEAMTRPDYQPLVDNKRIIEKLQEEITLANMELITARRHNKKIIKEIEDFEDDDSEVEEVEYDSLSDEEDQMCTVSINLEISVVDLTTGEIGPAKPMRGEEGWTVGELKQYIGESFNLNSSSMRLLVLDGTLSAYNVIHLENGESSLKEVLFKGDVFSSHKLHREQLVVPTIYVLSDPIDFLEKYKDSLMYKYVDFHFNSILLDITLPPPQPEAALTTTNVPKGGMIMKIISINYEEDKRKIQVQVDKRITLAQLKRELVPLIGVPPTGFIVYGIRNNEEYEMERLDETLMDIVSGSKLIVRLGRVSIKLYLLQVNSTEFCKFMMESVVAVGTLVREFKKQIIEEAKVQGIDCVLELDKMRLRYKNGVYPGRVYLDHQMIDTIIETYYVEPLKGPEKMKHDKQIQ
;
A
#
# COMPACT_ATOMS: atom_id res chain seq x y z
N MET A 1 -5.06 -20.28 11.16
CA MET A 1 -5.03 -21.77 11.23
C MET A 1 -3.97 -22.42 10.33
N SER A 2 -4.06 -22.42 8.99
CA SER A 2 -3.02 -23.08 8.16
C SER A 2 -1.65 -22.38 8.24
N LEU A 3 -1.65 -21.04 8.27
CA LEU A 3 -0.43 -20.23 8.40
C LEU A 3 0.26 -20.41 9.76
N GLU A 4 -0.52 -20.53 10.85
CA GLU A 4 0.01 -20.78 12.20
C GLU A 4 0.65 -22.17 12.32
N ILE A 5 0.10 -23.19 11.63
CA ILE A 5 0.69 -24.54 11.59
C ILE A 5 2.02 -24.55 10.83
N ASP A 6 2.13 -23.78 9.75
CA ASP A 6 3.35 -23.69 8.94
C ASP A 6 4.46 -22.94 9.70
N GLU A 7 4.10 -21.93 10.49
CA GLU A 7 5.03 -21.20 11.36
C GLU A 7 5.55 -22.10 12.51
N CYS A 8 4.68 -22.88 13.17
CA CYS A 8 5.08 -23.87 14.17
C CYS A 8 5.97 -24.99 13.60
N LYS A 9 5.71 -25.45 12.37
CA LYS A 9 6.58 -26.44 11.69
C LYS A 9 7.96 -25.89 11.37
N CYS A 10 8.02 -24.63 10.92
CA CYS A 10 9.28 -23.94 10.65
C CYS A 10 10.14 -23.82 11.92
N CYS A 11 9.52 -23.50 13.05
CA CYS A 11 10.18 -23.49 14.36
C CYS A 11 10.70 -24.89 14.77
N LEU A 12 9.91 -25.94 14.53
CA LEU A 12 10.30 -27.33 14.86
C LEU A 12 11.48 -27.83 14.00
N GLU A 13 11.49 -27.50 12.70
CA GLU A 13 12.59 -27.82 11.78
C GLU A 13 13.88 -27.09 12.16
N ALA A 14 13.80 -25.83 12.61
CA ALA A 14 14.96 -25.08 13.07
C ALA A 14 15.57 -25.68 14.36
N MET A 15 14.72 -26.16 15.28
CA MET A 15 15.14 -26.73 16.58
C MET A 15 15.68 -28.16 16.50
N THR A 16 15.49 -28.86 15.37
CA THR A 16 15.94 -30.25 15.16
C THR A 16 17.24 -30.36 14.34
N ARG A 17 17.86 -29.23 13.98
CA ARG A 17 19.10 -29.23 13.20
C ARG A 17 20.33 -29.63 14.05
N PRO A 18 21.34 -30.31 13.47
CA PRO A 18 22.52 -30.80 14.20
C PRO A 18 23.43 -29.69 14.76
N ASP A 19 23.32 -28.47 14.21
CA ASP A 19 24.08 -27.26 14.55
C ASP A 19 23.39 -26.41 15.65
N TYR A 20 22.24 -26.83 16.16
CA TYR A 20 21.51 -26.17 17.24
C TYR A 20 22.01 -26.64 18.62
N GLN A 21 22.58 -25.73 19.42
CA GLN A 21 23.19 -26.04 20.73
C GLN A 21 22.16 -25.85 21.86
N PRO A 22 21.68 -26.92 22.53
CA PRO A 22 20.52 -26.81 23.42
C PRO A 22 20.88 -26.40 24.85
N LEU A 23 20.20 -25.37 25.37
CA LEU A 23 20.05 -25.14 26.81
C LEU A 23 19.01 -26.13 27.35
N VAL A 24 19.15 -26.51 28.63
CA VAL A 24 18.54 -27.68 29.29
C VAL A 24 16.99 -27.76 29.24
N ASP A 25 16.29 -26.71 28.80
CA ASP A 25 14.81 -26.63 28.74
C ASP A 25 14.18 -26.96 27.36
N ASN A 26 14.94 -27.32 26.33
CA ASN A 26 14.41 -27.50 24.97
C ASN A 26 13.46 -28.69 24.78
N LYS A 27 13.57 -29.77 25.58
CA LYS A 27 12.72 -30.97 25.41
C LYS A 27 11.23 -30.68 25.69
N ARG A 28 10.95 -29.93 26.75
CA ARG A 28 9.58 -29.57 27.17
C ARG A 28 8.93 -28.58 26.21
N ILE A 29 9.74 -27.73 25.56
CA ILE A 29 9.26 -26.77 24.55
C ILE A 29 8.91 -27.48 23.25
N ILE A 30 9.73 -28.45 22.83
CA ILE A 30 9.46 -29.27 21.64
C ILE A 30 8.19 -30.13 21.85
N GLU A 31 8.03 -30.75 23.01
CA GLU A 31 6.82 -31.53 23.35
C GLU A 31 5.56 -30.65 23.31
N LYS A 32 5.62 -29.42 23.85
CA LYS A 32 4.50 -28.46 23.78
C LYS A 32 4.17 -28.03 22.34
N LEU A 33 5.18 -27.74 21.53
CA LEU A 33 4.97 -27.39 20.12
C LEU A 33 4.36 -28.56 19.33
N GLN A 34 4.75 -29.80 19.63
CA GLN A 34 4.14 -30.99 19.03
C GLN A 34 2.67 -31.17 19.44
N GLU A 35 2.33 -30.90 20.70
CA GLU A 35 0.95 -30.91 21.19
C GLU A 35 0.10 -29.82 20.52
N GLU A 36 0.60 -28.58 20.41
CA GLU A 36 -0.10 -27.47 19.75
C GLU A 36 -0.34 -27.74 18.25
N ILE A 37 0.66 -28.26 17.53
CA ILE A 37 0.51 -28.67 16.12
C ILE A 37 -0.55 -29.77 16.00
N THR A 38 -0.58 -30.72 16.94
CA THR A 38 -1.55 -31.83 16.92
C THR A 38 -2.96 -31.33 17.16
N LEU A 39 -3.16 -30.43 18.13
CA LEU A 39 -4.45 -29.82 18.44
C LEU A 39 -4.97 -28.99 17.27
N ALA A 40 -4.15 -28.11 16.70
CA ALA A 40 -4.51 -27.27 15.56
C ALA A 40 -4.88 -28.08 14.31
N ASN A 41 -4.21 -29.23 14.08
CA ASN A 41 -4.57 -30.13 12.99
C ASN A 41 -5.93 -30.83 13.22
N MET A 42 -6.27 -31.20 14.45
CA MET A 42 -7.59 -31.76 14.76
C MET A 42 -8.71 -30.73 14.57
N GLU A 43 -8.49 -29.48 14.97
CA GLU A 43 -9.42 -28.38 14.75
C GLU A 43 -9.62 -28.09 13.26
N LEU A 44 -8.53 -28.07 12.48
CA LEU A 44 -8.59 -27.89 11.03
C LEU A 44 -9.38 -29.02 10.33
N ILE A 45 -9.20 -30.27 10.75
CA ILE A 45 -9.98 -31.41 10.23
C ILE A 45 -11.46 -31.26 10.58
N THR A 46 -11.77 -30.78 11.78
CA THR A 46 -13.16 -30.57 12.24
C THR A 46 -13.83 -29.44 11.48
N ALA A 47 -13.15 -28.31 11.28
CA ALA A 47 -13.62 -27.18 10.48
C ALA A 47 -13.84 -27.58 9.01
N ARG A 48 -12.91 -28.35 8.41
CA ARG A 48 -13.08 -28.89 7.05
C ARG A 48 -14.27 -29.82 6.93
N ARG A 49 -14.53 -30.66 7.95
CA ARG A 49 -15.70 -31.54 7.99
C ARG A 49 -17.00 -30.74 8.08
N HIS A 50 -17.02 -29.66 8.86
CA HIS A 50 -18.19 -28.77 8.98
C HIS A 50 -18.46 -28.04 7.67
N ASN A 51 -17.43 -27.44 7.04
CA ASN A 51 -17.58 -26.76 5.74
C ASN A 51 -18.02 -27.73 4.64
N LYS A 52 -17.50 -28.98 4.62
CA LYS A 52 -17.96 -29.99 3.65
C LYS A 52 -19.43 -30.39 3.85
N LYS A 53 -19.93 -30.34 5.09
CA LYS A 53 -21.34 -30.59 5.39
C LYS A 53 -22.23 -29.43 4.92
N ILE A 54 -21.80 -28.19 5.13
CA ILE A 54 -22.50 -26.98 4.66
C ILE A 54 -22.56 -26.94 3.13
N ILE A 55 -21.46 -27.25 2.44
CA ILE A 55 -21.44 -27.30 0.96
C ILE A 55 -22.42 -28.35 0.44
N LYS A 56 -22.47 -29.53 1.08
CA LYS A 56 -23.42 -30.57 0.71
C LYS A 56 -24.88 -30.15 0.96
N GLU A 57 -25.14 -29.47 2.08
CA GLU A 57 -26.48 -28.91 2.36
C GLU A 57 -26.86 -27.83 1.34
N ILE A 58 -25.92 -27.04 0.80
CA ILE A 58 -26.21 -26.06 -0.27
C ILE A 58 -26.51 -26.78 -1.60
N GLU A 59 -25.73 -27.80 -1.98
CA GLU A 59 -25.94 -28.58 -3.20
C GLU A 59 -27.28 -29.35 -3.16
N ASP A 60 -27.66 -29.92 -2.01
CA ASP A 60 -28.93 -30.65 -1.84
C ASP A 60 -30.17 -29.70 -1.87
N PHE A 61 -29.99 -28.37 -1.80
CA PHE A 61 -31.08 -27.36 -1.90
C PHE A 61 -31.28 -26.82 -3.33
N GLU A 62 -30.33 -27.01 -4.25
CA GLU A 62 -30.45 -26.56 -5.65
C GLU A 62 -31.16 -27.59 -6.56
N ASP A 63 -31.45 -28.80 -6.07
CA ASP A 63 -32.04 -29.90 -6.84
C ASP A 63 -33.57 -30.10 -6.61
N ASP A 64 -34.25 -29.27 -5.81
CA ASP A 64 -35.67 -29.50 -5.41
C ASP A 64 -36.64 -28.34 -5.75
N ASP A 65 -36.41 -27.62 -6.86
CA ASP A 65 -37.38 -26.67 -7.42
C ASP A 65 -37.51 -26.85 -8.95
N SER A 66 -38.17 -27.93 -9.38
CA SER A 66 -38.77 -27.99 -10.72
C SER A 66 -40.03 -28.88 -10.77
N GLU A 67 -41.09 -28.48 -10.09
CA GLU A 67 -42.46 -28.76 -10.54
C GLU A 67 -43.29 -27.48 -10.37
N VAL A 68 -43.26 -26.61 -11.36
CA VAL A 68 -44.28 -25.58 -11.53
C VAL A 68 -45.01 -25.87 -12.83
N GLU A 69 -46.29 -26.19 -12.69
CA GLU A 69 -47.23 -26.56 -13.74
C GLU A 69 -47.20 -25.58 -14.92
N GLU A 70 -47.21 -26.13 -16.14
CA GLU A 70 -47.55 -25.41 -17.37
C GLU A 70 -48.97 -24.85 -17.24
N VAL A 71 -49.08 -23.54 -17.06
CA VAL A 71 -50.34 -22.83 -17.27
C VAL A 71 -50.34 -22.31 -18.69
N GLU A 72 -51.13 -22.99 -19.53
CA GLU A 72 -51.48 -22.61 -20.89
C GLU A 72 -52.09 -21.19 -20.88
N TYR A 73 -51.37 -20.21 -21.42
CA TYR A 73 -51.92 -18.89 -21.71
C TYR A 73 -52.26 -18.82 -23.19
N ASP A 74 -53.55 -18.71 -23.45
CA ASP A 74 -54.19 -18.57 -24.74
C ASP A 74 -53.50 -17.51 -25.62
N SER A 75 -53.32 -17.91 -26.88
CA SER A 75 -52.97 -17.01 -27.98
C SER A 75 -54.03 -15.93 -28.12
N LEU A 76 -53.68 -14.68 -27.83
CA LEU A 76 -54.44 -13.52 -28.30
C LEU A 76 -53.52 -12.50 -28.95
N SER A 77 -53.73 -12.40 -30.26
CA SER A 77 -53.44 -11.31 -31.18
C SER A 77 -51.98 -10.87 -31.32
N ASP A 78 -51.44 -11.22 -32.48
CA ASP A 78 -50.61 -10.35 -33.30
C ASP A 78 -51.14 -8.91 -33.26
N GLU A 79 -50.54 -8.07 -32.42
CA GLU A 79 -50.43 -6.65 -32.72
C GLU A 79 -48.94 -6.35 -32.84
N GLU A 80 -48.56 -5.87 -34.03
CA GLU A 80 -47.23 -5.41 -34.37
C GLU A 80 -46.76 -4.41 -33.29
N ASP A 81 -45.93 -4.86 -32.35
CA ASP A 81 -45.15 -3.96 -31.50
C ASP A 81 -44.12 -3.28 -32.39
N GLN A 82 -44.58 -2.17 -32.95
CA GLN A 82 -43.80 -1.08 -33.49
C GLN A 82 -42.51 -0.96 -32.67
N MET A 83 -41.38 -1.21 -33.32
CA MET A 83 -40.02 -1.25 -32.75
C MET A 83 -39.71 0.10 -32.08
N CYS A 84 -40.19 0.27 -30.84
CA CYS A 84 -39.92 1.45 -30.04
C CYS A 84 -38.44 1.35 -29.67
N THR A 85 -37.59 2.05 -30.40
CA THR A 85 -36.19 2.28 -30.03
C THR A 85 -36.20 3.03 -28.69
N VAL A 86 -36.12 2.28 -27.58
CA VAL A 86 -36.05 2.88 -26.26
C VAL A 86 -34.70 3.59 -26.18
N SER A 87 -34.76 4.93 -26.16
CA SER A 87 -33.57 5.76 -26.07
C SER A 87 -33.00 5.73 -24.66
N ILE A 88 -31.70 5.52 -24.55
CA ILE A 88 -30.94 5.61 -23.30
C ILE A 88 -30.19 6.95 -23.26
N ASN A 89 -30.21 7.62 -22.12
CA ASN A 89 -29.34 8.77 -21.89
C ASN A 89 -28.00 8.27 -21.35
N LEU A 90 -26.91 8.76 -21.93
CA LEU A 90 -25.53 8.44 -21.58
C LEU A 90 -24.77 9.73 -21.33
N GLU A 91 -23.67 9.65 -20.59
CA GLU A 91 -22.68 10.70 -20.51
C GLU A 91 -21.34 10.20 -21.02
N ILE A 92 -20.69 10.93 -21.93
CA ILE A 92 -19.40 10.56 -22.50
C ILE A 92 -18.33 11.49 -21.99
N SER A 93 -17.30 10.94 -21.36
CA SER A 93 -16.11 11.67 -20.93
C SER A 93 -14.88 11.16 -21.68
N VAL A 94 -14.18 12.05 -22.37
CA VAL A 94 -12.98 11.70 -23.14
C VAL A 94 -11.75 11.86 -22.26
N VAL A 95 -10.91 10.84 -22.21
CA VAL A 95 -9.63 10.85 -21.47
C VAL A 95 -8.52 11.35 -22.39
N ASP A 96 -7.76 12.33 -21.92
CA ASP A 96 -6.57 12.82 -22.62
C ASP A 96 -5.37 11.95 -22.27
N LEU A 97 -4.78 11.28 -23.27
CA LEU A 97 -3.64 10.38 -23.06
C LEU A 97 -2.37 11.13 -22.64
N THR A 98 -2.19 12.37 -23.10
CA THR A 98 -0.97 13.15 -22.87
C THR A 98 -0.91 13.69 -21.46
N THR A 99 -2.05 14.12 -20.91
CA THR A 99 -2.14 14.69 -19.56
C THR A 99 -2.63 13.68 -18.51
N GLY A 100 -3.32 12.62 -18.95
CA GLY A 100 -4.05 11.68 -18.09
C GLY A 100 -5.28 12.30 -17.44
N GLU A 101 -5.76 13.44 -17.95
CA GLU A 101 -6.92 14.14 -17.44
C GLU A 101 -8.21 13.61 -18.06
N ILE A 102 -9.27 13.60 -17.26
CA ILE A 102 -10.61 13.19 -17.66
C ILE A 102 -11.39 14.44 -18.04
N GLY A 103 -11.80 14.54 -19.30
CA GLY A 103 -12.55 15.67 -19.81
C GLY A 103 -13.96 15.76 -19.21
N PRO A 104 -14.63 16.91 -19.35
CA PRO A 104 -16.00 17.07 -18.87
C PRO A 104 -16.94 16.09 -19.58
N ALA A 105 -17.82 15.47 -18.81
CA ALA A 105 -18.83 14.56 -19.33
C ALA A 105 -19.84 15.33 -20.21
N LYS A 106 -20.09 14.82 -21.42
CA LYS A 106 -21.06 15.40 -22.36
C LYS A 106 -22.26 14.47 -22.52
N PRO A 107 -23.50 14.98 -22.41
CA PRO A 107 -24.67 14.15 -22.60
C PRO A 107 -24.77 13.65 -24.04
N MET A 108 -25.14 12.38 -24.19
CA MET A 108 -25.35 11.70 -25.45
C MET A 108 -26.60 10.83 -25.34
N ARG A 109 -27.41 10.77 -26.41
CA ARG A 109 -28.48 9.77 -26.52
C ARG A 109 -27.95 8.57 -27.29
N GLY A 110 -28.18 7.38 -26.74
CA GLY A 110 -28.01 6.12 -27.46
C GLY A 110 -29.32 5.34 -27.52
N GLU A 111 -29.25 4.13 -28.06
CA GLU A 111 -30.39 3.20 -28.08
C GLU A 111 -30.07 1.99 -27.20
N GLU A 112 -31.07 1.52 -26.44
CA GLU A 112 -30.90 0.36 -25.55
C GLU A 112 -30.43 -0.91 -26.28
N GLY A 113 -30.83 -1.06 -27.55
CA GLY A 113 -30.51 -2.20 -28.40
C GLY A 113 -29.13 -2.18 -29.03
N TRP A 114 -28.38 -1.07 -28.95
CA TRP A 114 -27.04 -1.00 -29.54
C TRP A 114 -26.09 -2.00 -28.90
N THR A 115 -25.16 -2.50 -29.69
CA THR A 115 -23.95 -3.21 -29.23
C THR A 115 -22.88 -2.19 -28.82
N VAL A 116 -21.85 -2.66 -28.09
CA VAL A 116 -20.67 -1.83 -27.76
C VAL A 116 -19.97 -1.33 -29.04
N GLY A 117 -20.00 -2.10 -30.13
CA GLY A 117 -19.43 -1.70 -31.42
C GLY A 117 -20.17 -0.52 -32.07
N GLU A 118 -21.50 -0.56 -32.09
CA GLU A 118 -22.34 0.53 -32.61
C GLU A 118 -22.16 1.80 -31.78
N LEU A 119 -22.08 1.66 -30.44
CA LEU A 119 -21.78 2.78 -29.56
C LEU A 119 -20.42 3.41 -29.86
N LYS A 120 -19.36 2.60 -30.07
CA LYS A 120 -18.03 3.11 -30.45
C LYS A 120 -18.07 3.88 -31.76
N GLN A 121 -18.81 3.39 -32.76
CA GLN A 121 -18.97 4.08 -34.03
C GLN A 121 -19.62 5.45 -33.84
N TYR A 122 -20.74 5.50 -33.11
CA TYR A 122 -21.48 6.74 -32.87
C TYR A 122 -20.68 7.77 -32.04
N ILE A 123 -19.92 7.30 -31.05
CA ILE A 123 -18.96 8.14 -30.30
C ILE A 123 -17.87 8.66 -31.23
N GLY A 124 -17.34 7.82 -32.12
CA GLY A 124 -16.34 8.21 -33.11
C GLY A 124 -16.80 9.35 -34.00
N GLU A 125 -18.03 9.27 -34.51
CA GLU A 125 -18.64 10.31 -35.33
C GLU A 125 -18.90 11.59 -34.53
N SER A 126 -19.36 11.47 -33.28
CA SER A 126 -19.74 12.62 -32.44
C SER A 126 -18.53 13.38 -31.87
N PHE A 127 -17.43 12.68 -31.58
CA PHE A 127 -16.24 13.23 -30.91
C PHE A 127 -15.01 13.33 -31.83
N ASN A 128 -15.14 12.97 -33.12
CA ASN A 128 -14.03 12.89 -34.08
C ASN A 128 -12.90 11.96 -33.60
N LEU A 129 -13.26 10.77 -33.13
CA LEU A 129 -12.35 9.76 -32.60
C LEU A 129 -12.38 8.49 -33.48
N ASN A 130 -11.31 7.72 -33.48
CA ASN A 130 -11.25 6.49 -34.27
C ASN A 130 -11.87 5.31 -33.49
N SER A 131 -13.06 4.88 -33.90
CA SER A 131 -13.81 3.80 -33.25
C SER A 131 -13.08 2.46 -33.20
N SER A 132 -12.19 2.17 -34.17
CA SER A 132 -11.43 0.91 -34.22
C SER A 132 -10.35 0.79 -33.14
N SER A 133 -9.90 1.93 -32.59
CA SER A 133 -8.91 2.01 -31.51
C SER A 133 -9.50 2.52 -30.20
N MET A 134 -10.83 2.45 -30.05
CA MET A 134 -11.51 2.91 -28.83
C MET A 134 -11.55 1.85 -27.75
N ARG A 135 -11.17 2.29 -26.55
CA ARG A 135 -11.46 1.62 -25.29
C ARG A 135 -12.55 2.41 -24.56
N LEU A 136 -13.56 1.70 -24.07
CA LEU A 136 -14.69 2.24 -23.32
C LEU A 136 -14.67 1.66 -21.92
N LEU A 137 -14.72 2.50 -20.90
CA LEU A 137 -14.73 2.09 -19.50
C LEU A 137 -15.96 2.67 -18.79
N VAL A 138 -16.50 1.92 -17.85
CA VAL A 138 -17.54 2.38 -16.92
C VAL A 138 -17.09 2.12 -15.49
N LEU A 139 -17.69 2.83 -14.54
CA LEU A 139 -17.43 2.62 -13.12
C LEU A 139 -18.57 1.83 -12.52
N ASP A 140 -18.22 0.83 -11.72
CA ASP A 140 -19.12 0.16 -10.79
C ASP A 140 -18.79 0.61 -9.36
N GLY A 141 -19.82 1.11 -8.68
CA GLY A 141 -19.74 1.74 -7.37
C GLY A 141 -20.60 0.99 -6.36
N THR A 142 -20.10 -0.12 -5.84
CA THR A 142 -20.77 -0.91 -4.79
C THR A 142 -20.00 -0.93 -3.46
N LEU A 143 -18.85 -0.26 -3.34
CA LEU A 143 -17.95 -0.27 -2.18
C LEU A 143 -17.24 1.10 -1.94
N SER A 144 -16.37 1.19 -0.94
CA SER A 144 -15.52 2.36 -0.62
C SER A 144 -14.50 2.73 -1.71
N ALA A 145 -14.30 1.86 -2.70
CA ALA A 145 -13.45 2.05 -3.88
C ALA A 145 -14.22 1.76 -5.16
N TYR A 146 -13.83 2.41 -6.25
CA TYR A 146 -14.45 2.23 -7.56
C TYR A 146 -13.79 1.08 -8.32
N ASN A 147 -14.62 0.20 -8.88
CA ASN A 147 -14.17 -0.77 -9.86
C ASN A 147 -14.33 -0.18 -11.25
N VAL A 148 -13.27 -0.19 -12.03
CA VAL A 148 -13.33 0.15 -13.45
C VAL A 148 -13.67 -1.12 -14.21
N ILE A 149 -14.65 -1.04 -15.10
CA ILE A 149 -15.10 -2.15 -15.95
C ILE A 149 -14.83 -1.78 -17.41
N HIS A 150 -14.28 -2.73 -18.15
CA HIS A 150 -14.04 -2.60 -19.58
C HIS A 150 -15.26 -3.07 -20.38
N LEU A 151 -15.78 -2.20 -21.25
CA LEU A 151 -16.83 -2.59 -22.20
C LEU A 151 -16.18 -3.23 -23.43
N GLU A 152 -16.24 -4.55 -23.50
CA GLU A 152 -15.72 -5.33 -24.61
C GLU A 152 -16.72 -5.40 -25.77
N ASN A 153 -16.20 -5.57 -26.98
CA ASN A 153 -17.07 -5.81 -28.14
C ASN A 153 -17.67 -7.21 -28.00
N GLY A 154 -18.99 -7.28 -27.92
CA GLY A 154 -19.76 -8.52 -27.89
C GLY A 154 -21.13 -8.32 -28.53
N GLU A 155 -21.90 -9.40 -28.64
CA GLU A 155 -23.25 -9.39 -29.20
C GLU A 155 -24.31 -8.86 -28.21
N SER A 156 -23.93 -8.64 -26.95
CA SER A 156 -24.82 -8.11 -25.92
C SER A 156 -25.22 -6.66 -26.18
N SER A 157 -26.49 -6.36 -25.90
CA SER A 157 -27.01 -5.00 -26.01
C SER A 157 -26.52 -4.10 -24.86
N LEU A 158 -26.51 -2.78 -25.07
CA LEU A 158 -26.14 -1.79 -24.05
C LEU A 158 -27.02 -1.92 -22.81
N LYS A 159 -28.30 -2.23 -22.99
CA LYS A 159 -29.20 -2.49 -21.87
C LYS A 159 -28.70 -3.61 -20.96
N GLU A 160 -28.18 -4.69 -21.56
CA GLU A 160 -27.67 -5.83 -20.80
C GLU A 160 -26.34 -5.50 -20.14
N VAL A 161 -25.40 -4.92 -20.89
CA VAL A 161 -24.06 -4.62 -20.40
C VAL A 161 -24.07 -3.57 -19.29
N LEU A 162 -24.98 -2.60 -19.36
CA LEU A 162 -25.10 -1.54 -18.34
C LEU A 162 -26.04 -1.95 -17.20
N PHE A 163 -27.23 -2.50 -17.48
CA PHE A 163 -28.28 -2.65 -16.45
C PHE A 163 -28.60 -4.07 -15.99
N LYS A 164 -27.93 -5.10 -16.52
CA LYS A 164 -28.18 -6.51 -16.17
C LYS A 164 -26.93 -7.08 -15.48
N GLY A 165 -26.94 -7.03 -14.14
CA GLY A 165 -25.77 -7.29 -13.28
C GLY A 165 -25.40 -6.02 -12.50
N ASP A 166 -24.82 -6.19 -11.31
CA ASP A 166 -24.64 -5.18 -10.24
C ASP A 166 -24.04 -3.82 -10.61
N VAL A 167 -23.57 -3.61 -11.85
CA VAL A 167 -22.99 -2.35 -12.37
C VAL A 167 -23.94 -1.16 -12.20
N PHE A 168 -25.23 -1.34 -12.50
CA PHE A 168 -26.27 -0.33 -12.24
C PHE A 168 -27.56 -0.92 -11.65
N SER A 169 -27.65 -2.23 -11.38
CA SER A 169 -28.90 -2.87 -10.91
C SER A 169 -29.30 -2.52 -9.47
N SER A 170 -28.35 -2.13 -8.61
CA SER A 170 -28.65 -1.65 -7.24
C SER A 170 -29.50 -0.38 -7.21
N HIS A 171 -29.54 0.38 -8.30
CA HIS A 171 -30.30 1.64 -8.42
C HIS A 171 -31.76 1.42 -8.86
N LYS A 172 -32.20 0.17 -9.06
CA LYS A 172 -33.62 -0.16 -9.33
C LYS A 172 -34.52 -0.08 -8.10
N LEU A 173 -33.98 0.10 -6.89
CA LEU A 173 -34.76 0.07 -5.64
C LEU A 173 -35.43 1.40 -5.26
N HIS A 174 -35.05 2.52 -5.88
CA HIS A 174 -35.77 3.78 -5.69
C HIS A 174 -36.07 4.43 -7.04
N ARG A 175 -37.36 4.44 -7.39
CA ARG A 175 -37.97 4.93 -8.62
C ARG A 175 -37.75 6.43 -8.92
N GLU A 176 -36.74 7.07 -8.33
CA GLU A 176 -36.59 8.54 -8.30
C GLU A 176 -35.20 9.07 -8.70
N GLN A 177 -34.18 8.22 -8.96
CA GLN A 177 -32.91 8.68 -9.54
C GLN A 177 -32.51 7.84 -10.75
N LEU A 178 -32.82 8.35 -11.95
CA LEU A 178 -32.25 7.91 -13.22
C LEU A 178 -30.75 8.21 -13.19
N VAL A 179 -29.93 7.27 -12.68
CA VAL A 179 -28.48 7.37 -12.81
C VAL A 179 -28.14 7.26 -14.29
N VAL A 180 -27.66 8.37 -14.87
CA VAL A 180 -27.19 8.41 -16.25
C VAL A 180 -25.78 7.80 -16.25
N PRO A 181 -25.56 6.64 -16.92
CA PRO A 181 -24.26 6.01 -16.91
C PRO A 181 -23.23 6.88 -17.65
N THR A 182 -22.12 7.16 -16.97
CA THR A 182 -20.97 7.86 -17.55
C THR A 182 -19.98 6.84 -18.13
N ILE A 183 -19.67 6.98 -19.42
CA ILE A 183 -18.73 6.17 -20.18
C ILE A 183 -17.47 6.99 -20.44
N TYR A 184 -16.35 6.47 -19.97
CA TYR A 184 -15.03 7.03 -20.22
C TYR A 184 -14.48 6.46 -21.51
N VAL A 185 -13.88 7.31 -22.35
CA VAL A 185 -13.45 6.94 -23.70
C VAL A 185 -12.02 7.39 -23.95
N LEU A 186 -11.20 6.47 -24.45
CA LEU A 186 -9.90 6.79 -25.05
C LEU A 186 -9.82 6.13 -26.43
N SER A 187 -9.36 6.89 -27.42
CA SER A 187 -9.07 6.38 -28.76
C SER A 187 -7.58 6.49 -29.04
N ASP A 188 -6.83 5.44 -28.74
CA ASP A 188 -5.39 5.37 -29.03
C ASP A 188 -5.00 3.94 -29.45
N PRO A 189 -4.36 3.76 -30.63
CA PRO A 189 -4.04 2.43 -31.14
C PRO A 189 -2.96 1.71 -30.32
N ILE A 190 -2.10 2.43 -29.60
CA ILE A 190 -1.05 1.81 -28.77
C ILE A 190 -1.69 1.29 -27.47
N ASP A 191 -2.47 2.13 -26.78
CA ASP A 191 -3.20 1.74 -25.56
C ASP A 191 -4.22 0.63 -25.82
N PHE A 192 -4.86 0.64 -26.99
CA PHE A 192 -5.84 -0.38 -27.36
C PHE A 192 -5.21 -1.78 -27.49
N LEU A 193 -3.96 -1.87 -27.96
CA LEU A 193 -3.23 -3.15 -28.08
C LEU A 193 -2.70 -3.67 -26.74
N GLU A 194 -2.61 -2.80 -25.72
CA GLU A 194 -2.20 -3.21 -24.39
C GLU A 194 -3.26 -4.07 -23.70
N LYS A 195 -2.80 -4.94 -22.80
CA LYS A 195 -3.71 -5.65 -21.90
C LYS A 195 -4.50 -4.64 -21.08
N TYR A 196 -5.79 -4.91 -20.87
CA TYR A 196 -6.69 -3.96 -20.22
C TYR A 196 -6.15 -3.36 -18.90
N LYS A 197 -5.66 -4.18 -17.97
CA LYS A 197 -5.10 -3.69 -16.69
C LYS A 197 -3.75 -2.98 -16.82
N ASP A 198 -3.07 -3.17 -17.95
CA ASP A 198 -1.78 -2.53 -18.24
C ASP A 198 -1.95 -1.24 -19.04
N SER A 199 -3.13 -1.01 -19.62
CA SER A 199 -3.48 0.20 -20.39
C SER A 199 -3.39 1.47 -19.53
N LEU A 200 -2.89 2.55 -20.13
CA LEU A 200 -2.86 3.89 -19.57
C LEU A 200 -4.26 4.40 -19.29
N MET A 201 -5.24 4.12 -20.16
CA MET A 201 -6.64 4.48 -19.89
C MET A 201 -7.13 3.88 -18.58
N TYR A 202 -6.91 2.58 -18.36
CA TYR A 202 -7.29 1.92 -17.11
C TYR A 202 -6.59 2.58 -15.94
N LYS A 203 -5.26 2.77 -16.01
CA LYS A 203 -4.47 3.37 -14.94
C LYS A 203 -4.92 4.80 -14.61
N TYR A 204 -5.26 5.61 -15.61
CA TYR A 204 -5.72 6.98 -15.40
C TYR A 204 -7.11 7.05 -14.78
N VAL A 205 -8.06 6.28 -15.31
CA VAL A 205 -9.43 6.24 -14.77
C VAL A 205 -9.42 5.64 -13.35
N ASP A 206 -8.74 4.50 -13.15
CA ASP A 206 -8.63 3.85 -11.85
C ASP A 206 -7.99 4.79 -10.81
N PHE A 207 -6.88 5.45 -11.15
CA PHE A 207 -6.24 6.40 -10.24
C PHE A 207 -7.11 7.64 -9.99
N HIS A 208 -7.81 8.16 -10.99
CA HIS A 208 -8.66 9.35 -10.82
C HIS A 208 -9.74 9.12 -9.76
N PHE A 209 -10.45 7.99 -9.82
CA PHE A 209 -11.56 7.70 -8.90
C PHE A 209 -11.13 7.07 -7.58
N ASN A 210 -9.96 6.42 -7.57
CA ASN A 210 -9.40 5.83 -6.36
C ASN A 210 -8.31 6.69 -5.72
N SER A 211 -8.18 7.97 -6.10
CA SER A 211 -7.25 8.88 -5.43
C SER A 211 -7.91 9.87 -4.50
N ILE A 212 -7.16 10.29 -3.49
CA ILE A 212 -7.49 11.38 -2.59
C ILE A 212 -6.38 12.44 -2.65
N LEU A 213 -6.78 13.68 -2.41
CA LEU A 213 -5.85 14.79 -2.24
C LEU A 213 -5.35 14.82 -0.80
N LEU A 214 -4.05 14.99 -0.59
CA LEU A 214 -3.46 15.18 0.74
C LEU A 214 -2.56 16.40 0.76
N ASP A 215 -2.68 17.18 1.82
CA ASP A 215 -1.78 18.29 2.12
C ASP A 215 -0.76 17.83 3.16
N ILE A 216 0.48 17.58 2.75
CA ILE A 216 1.52 17.02 3.59
C ILE A 216 2.53 18.10 3.96
N THR A 217 2.71 18.34 5.26
CA THR A 217 3.80 19.20 5.77
C THR A 217 5.04 18.34 6.01
N LEU A 218 6.11 18.58 5.26
CA LEU A 218 7.37 17.87 5.35
C LEU A 218 8.37 18.56 6.27
N PRO A 219 9.31 17.80 6.88
CA PRO A 219 10.47 18.38 7.55
C PRO A 219 11.44 19.01 6.53
N PRO A 220 12.44 19.78 6.99
CA PRO A 220 13.51 20.27 6.13
C PRO A 220 14.18 19.12 5.35
N PRO A 221 14.50 19.32 4.06
CA PRO A 221 15.12 18.28 3.24
C PRO A 221 16.52 17.92 3.77
N GLN A 222 16.82 16.63 3.87
CA GLN A 222 18.16 16.15 4.20
C GLN A 222 19.08 16.21 2.97
N PRO A 223 20.42 16.19 3.14
CA PRO A 223 21.38 16.22 2.02
C PRO A 223 21.16 15.10 0.98
N GLU A 224 20.54 14.01 1.40
CA GLU A 224 20.26 12.80 0.60
C GLU A 224 18.89 12.86 -0.12
N ALA A 225 18.11 13.93 0.04
CA ALA A 225 16.83 14.11 -0.61
C ALA A 225 17.02 14.41 -2.11
N ALA A 226 16.88 13.39 -2.95
CA ALA A 226 16.77 13.57 -4.39
C ALA A 226 15.33 13.95 -4.74
N LEU A 227 15.11 15.19 -5.17
CA LEU A 227 13.85 15.60 -5.80
C LEU A 227 13.75 14.97 -7.20
N THR A 228 13.52 13.67 -7.28
CA THR A 228 13.11 13.04 -8.53
C THR A 228 11.60 13.19 -8.71
N THR A 229 11.22 14.38 -9.18
CA THR A 229 10.49 14.62 -10.45
C THR A 229 9.55 13.58 -11.04
N THR A 230 9.82 12.29 -10.97
CA THR A 230 9.27 11.33 -11.94
C THR A 230 9.71 9.93 -11.55
N ASN A 231 8.92 9.26 -10.72
CA ASN A 231 8.92 7.80 -10.73
C ASN A 231 7.48 7.40 -11.02
N VAL A 232 7.21 7.09 -12.29
CA VAL A 232 6.14 6.14 -12.63
C VAL A 232 6.79 4.77 -12.39
N PRO A 233 6.54 4.10 -11.26
CA PRO A 233 6.98 2.73 -11.11
C PRO A 233 6.27 1.91 -12.19
N LYS A 234 6.90 0.84 -12.67
CA LYS A 234 6.26 -0.12 -13.60
C LYS A 234 4.94 -0.74 -13.08
N GLY A 235 4.54 -0.46 -11.83
CA GLY A 235 3.24 -0.80 -11.28
C GLY A 235 2.53 0.44 -10.74
N GLY A 236 1.45 0.85 -11.42
CA GLY A 236 0.45 1.83 -10.95
C GLY A 236 0.95 3.25 -10.68
N MET A 237 0.16 4.26 -11.03
CA MET A 237 0.39 5.61 -10.50
C MET A 237 -0.09 5.59 -9.04
N ILE A 238 0.84 5.54 -8.07
CA ILE A 238 0.47 5.46 -6.64
C ILE A 238 0.35 6.85 -6.01
N MET A 239 1.26 7.76 -6.38
CA MET A 239 1.30 9.13 -5.88
C MET A 239 1.72 10.08 -7.00
N LYS A 240 1.01 11.20 -7.13
CA LYS A 240 1.32 12.31 -8.04
C LYS A 240 1.49 13.59 -7.22
N ILE A 241 2.63 14.25 -7.34
CA ILE A 241 2.85 15.56 -6.69
C ILE A 241 2.18 16.64 -7.54
N ILE A 242 1.27 17.40 -6.94
CA ILE A 242 0.55 18.49 -7.61
C ILE A 242 1.31 19.80 -7.43
N SER A 243 1.71 20.12 -6.20
CA SER A 243 2.40 21.36 -5.89
C SER A 243 3.36 21.21 -4.71
N ILE A 244 4.36 22.08 -4.67
CA ILE A 244 5.33 22.19 -3.57
C ILE A 244 5.44 23.68 -3.21
N ASN A 245 5.05 24.01 -1.98
CA ASN A 245 5.08 25.35 -1.43
C ASN A 245 6.08 25.43 -0.26
N TYR A 246 6.74 26.56 -0.13
CA TYR A 246 7.67 26.87 0.96
C TYR A 246 7.10 28.05 1.74
N GLU A 247 6.58 27.79 2.94
CA GLU A 247 6.01 28.80 3.82
C GLU A 247 6.70 28.73 5.19
N GLU A 248 7.26 29.85 5.68
CA GLU A 248 7.75 29.98 7.07
C GLU A 248 8.62 28.79 7.53
N ASP A 249 9.65 28.45 6.76
CA ASP A 249 10.56 27.31 7.00
C ASP A 249 9.91 25.91 6.98
N LYS A 250 8.64 25.81 6.56
CA LYS A 250 7.91 24.55 6.38
C LYS A 250 7.69 24.28 4.89
N ARG A 251 8.11 23.10 4.46
CA ARG A 251 7.85 22.62 3.11
C ARG A 251 6.49 21.92 3.10
N LYS A 252 5.51 22.49 2.40
CA LYS A 252 4.18 21.89 2.22
C LYS A 252 4.09 21.33 0.81
N ILE A 253 3.62 20.10 0.68
CA ILE A 253 3.34 19.50 -0.61
C ILE A 253 1.87 19.15 -0.69
N GLN A 254 1.31 19.28 -1.87
CA GLN A 254 0.00 18.73 -2.17
C GLN A 254 0.19 17.54 -3.11
N VAL A 255 -0.35 16.39 -2.71
CA VAL A 255 -0.22 15.14 -3.46
C VAL A 255 -1.58 14.53 -3.71
N GLN A 256 -1.74 13.93 -4.88
CA GLN A 256 -2.81 13.00 -5.18
C GLN A 256 -2.28 11.60 -4.94
N VAL A 257 -2.95 10.80 -4.11
CA VAL A 257 -2.51 9.46 -3.72
C VAL A 257 -3.65 8.45 -3.85
N ASP A 258 -3.35 7.24 -4.30
CA ASP A 258 -4.32 6.15 -4.34
C ASP A 258 -4.74 5.78 -2.90
N LYS A 259 -6.03 5.89 -2.58
CA LYS A 259 -6.58 5.67 -1.24
C LYS A 259 -6.48 4.21 -0.79
N ARG A 260 -6.27 3.27 -1.71
CA ARG A 260 -6.17 1.82 -1.41
C ARG A 260 -4.79 1.43 -0.89
N ILE A 261 -3.79 2.30 -1.03
CA ILE A 261 -2.46 1.99 -0.49
C ILE A 261 -2.46 2.05 1.02
N THR A 262 -1.49 1.36 1.60
CA THR A 262 -1.20 1.38 3.03
C THR A 262 -0.39 2.61 3.44
N LEU A 263 -0.46 2.98 4.71
CA LEU A 263 0.42 3.99 5.28
C LEU A 263 1.91 3.65 5.06
N ALA A 264 2.30 2.38 5.16
CA ALA A 264 3.66 1.93 4.84
C ALA A 264 4.09 2.29 3.42
N GLN A 265 3.20 2.11 2.43
CA GLN A 265 3.47 2.46 1.03
C GLN A 265 3.58 3.98 0.86
N LEU A 266 2.67 4.77 1.46
CA LEU A 266 2.79 6.22 1.45
C LEU A 266 4.14 6.68 2.01
N LYS A 267 4.59 6.11 3.14
CA LYS A 267 5.90 6.43 3.71
C LYS A 267 7.04 6.13 2.73
N ARG A 268 6.98 5.03 1.97
CA ARG A 268 8.01 4.74 0.94
C ARG A 268 8.05 5.80 -0.15
N GLU A 269 6.90 6.25 -0.62
CA GLU A 269 6.80 7.30 -1.64
C GLU A 269 7.29 8.67 -1.14
N LEU A 270 7.26 8.91 0.18
CA LEU A 270 7.79 10.13 0.79
C LEU A 270 9.32 10.10 1.00
N VAL A 271 9.97 8.92 0.97
CA VAL A 271 11.42 8.78 1.20
C VAL A 271 12.26 9.68 0.28
N PRO A 272 12.04 9.73 -1.05
CA PRO A 272 12.84 10.58 -1.93
C PRO A 272 12.70 12.07 -1.61
N LEU A 273 11.53 12.48 -1.10
CA LEU A 273 11.25 13.88 -0.76
C LEU A 273 11.90 14.30 0.55
N ILE A 274 12.09 13.36 1.49
CA ILE A 274 12.62 13.65 2.83
C ILE A 274 14.11 13.36 2.92
N GLY A 275 14.58 12.31 2.24
CA GLY A 275 15.96 11.82 2.29
C GLY A 275 16.25 10.92 3.49
N VAL A 276 15.22 10.36 4.15
CA VAL A 276 15.39 9.35 5.21
C VAL A 276 14.50 8.12 4.96
N PRO A 277 14.90 6.92 5.39
CA PRO A 277 14.06 5.72 5.25
C PRO A 277 12.69 5.86 5.93
N PRO A 278 11.70 5.01 5.61
CA PRO A 278 10.35 5.08 6.18
C PRO A 278 10.31 4.99 7.71
N THR A 279 11.28 4.33 8.34
CA THR A 279 11.40 4.27 9.80
C THR A 279 11.89 5.58 10.40
N GLY A 280 12.59 6.40 9.63
CA GLY A 280 13.25 7.63 10.11
C GLY A 280 12.33 8.81 10.38
N PHE A 281 11.04 8.66 10.07
CA PHE A 281 10.05 9.71 10.27
C PHE A 281 8.71 9.13 10.68
N ILE A 282 7.93 9.99 11.34
CA ILE A 282 6.61 9.70 11.87
C ILE A 282 5.61 10.56 11.09
N VAL A 283 4.48 9.95 10.74
CA VAL A 283 3.36 10.63 10.07
C VAL A 283 2.27 10.87 11.11
N TYR A 284 1.82 12.11 11.20
CA TYR A 284 0.74 12.54 12.07
C TYR A 284 -0.47 12.91 11.24
N GLY A 285 -1.63 12.38 11.64
CA GLY A 285 -2.93 12.84 11.16
C GLY A 285 -3.47 13.95 12.05
N ILE A 286 -4.47 14.68 11.56
CA ILE A 286 -5.21 15.67 12.35
C ILE A 286 -6.63 15.15 12.55
N ARG A 287 -7.06 15.06 13.82
CA ARG A 287 -8.43 14.71 14.20
C ARG A 287 -8.88 15.67 15.29
N ASN A 288 -10.05 16.29 15.13
CA ASN A 288 -10.59 17.26 16.09
C ASN A 288 -9.60 18.39 16.46
N ASN A 289 -8.83 18.89 15.48
CA ASN A 289 -7.74 19.87 15.65
C ASN A 289 -6.55 19.40 16.51
N GLU A 290 -6.48 18.13 16.87
CA GLU A 290 -5.34 17.53 17.58
C GLU A 290 -4.55 16.64 16.63
N GLU A 291 -3.23 16.63 16.82
CA GLU A 291 -2.32 15.76 16.09
C GLU A 291 -2.26 14.39 16.79
N TYR A 292 -2.41 13.33 16.02
CA TYR A 292 -2.23 11.96 16.50
C TYR A 292 -1.24 11.22 15.61
N GLU A 293 -0.44 10.35 16.21
CA GLU A 293 0.51 9.51 15.47
C GLU A 293 -0.23 8.41 14.71
N MET A 294 0.10 8.24 13.43
CA MET A 294 -0.41 7.15 12.62
C MET A 294 0.53 5.94 12.75
N GLU A 295 0.22 5.05 13.70
CA GLU A 295 1.08 3.90 14.03
C GLU A 295 0.81 2.67 13.15
N ARG A 296 -0.43 2.50 12.68
CA ARG A 296 -0.88 1.30 11.96
C ARG A 296 -0.45 1.35 10.49
N LEU A 297 0.73 0.81 10.23
CA LEU A 297 1.38 0.82 8.92
C LEU A 297 0.64 0.02 7.83
N ASP A 298 -0.19 -0.95 8.23
CA ASP A 298 -0.99 -1.83 7.38
C ASP A 298 -2.36 -1.25 7.00
N GLU A 299 -2.82 -0.19 7.69
CA GLU A 299 -4.07 0.48 7.37
C GLU A 299 -3.99 1.19 6.02
N THR A 300 -5.06 1.07 5.24
CA THR A 300 -5.20 1.79 3.98
C THR A 300 -5.61 3.23 4.22
N LEU A 301 -5.43 4.09 3.22
CA LEU A 301 -5.85 5.49 3.28
C LEU A 301 -7.36 5.67 2.95
N MET A 302 -8.14 4.59 2.88
CA MET A 302 -9.57 4.65 2.47
C MET A 302 -10.43 5.47 3.42
N ASP A 303 -10.10 5.47 4.71
CA ASP A 303 -10.83 6.21 5.74
C ASP A 303 -10.38 7.69 5.84
N ILE A 304 -9.37 8.09 5.08
CA ILE A 304 -8.87 9.46 5.05
C ILE A 304 -9.68 10.28 4.04
N VAL A 305 -10.23 11.40 4.51
CA VAL A 305 -11.00 12.32 3.67
C VAL A 305 -10.07 13.08 2.72
N SER A 306 -10.46 13.23 1.46
CA SER A 306 -9.72 14.04 0.49
C SER A 306 -9.61 15.50 0.97
N GLY A 307 -8.41 16.08 0.83
CA GLY A 307 -8.05 17.38 1.40
C GLY A 307 -7.56 17.31 2.85
N SER A 308 -7.42 16.11 3.42
CA SER A 308 -6.86 15.96 4.77
C SER A 308 -5.41 16.42 4.83
N LYS A 309 -5.06 17.01 5.98
CA LYS A 309 -3.70 17.48 6.26
C LYS A 309 -2.94 16.44 7.08
N LEU A 310 -1.75 16.08 6.59
CA LEU A 310 -0.79 15.23 7.29
C LEU A 310 0.46 16.04 7.65
N ILE A 311 1.08 15.68 8.76
CA ILE A 311 2.32 16.32 9.22
C ILE A 311 3.38 15.22 9.37
N VAL A 312 4.51 15.40 8.69
CA VAL A 312 5.65 14.50 8.79
C VAL A 312 6.71 15.13 9.69
N ARG A 313 7.16 14.40 10.70
CA ARG A 313 8.30 14.80 11.54
C ARG A 313 9.36 13.73 11.53
N LEU A 314 10.62 14.13 11.56
CA LEU A 314 11.70 13.18 11.77
C LEU A 314 11.53 12.54 13.14
N GLY A 315 11.54 11.21 13.19
CA GLY A 315 11.50 10.49 14.46
C GLY A 315 12.77 10.79 15.23
N ARG A 316 12.70 10.95 16.55
CA ARG A 316 13.87 11.14 17.40
C ARG A 316 13.82 10.12 18.53
N VAL A 317 14.95 9.47 18.78
CA VAL A 317 15.11 8.54 19.90
C VAL A 317 16.27 8.98 20.77
N SER A 318 16.12 8.76 22.07
CA SER A 318 17.18 9.01 23.03
C SER A 318 18.03 7.76 23.20
N ILE A 319 19.32 7.86 22.95
CA ILE A 319 20.26 6.73 23.02
C ILE A 319 21.26 6.98 24.14
N LYS A 320 21.41 6.01 25.04
CA LYS A 320 22.41 6.04 26.10
C LYS A 320 23.71 5.40 25.61
N LEU A 321 24.78 6.16 25.70
CA LEU A 321 26.11 5.77 25.25
C LEU A 321 27.00 5.44 26.45
N TYR A 322 27.71 4.33 26.35
CA TYR A 322 28.66 3.87 27.35
C TYR A 322 30.04 3.75 26.73
N LEU A 323 31.05 4.37 27.32
CA LEU A 323 32.44 4.23 26.91
C LEU A 323 32.95 2.84 27.33
N LEU A 324 33.40 2.05 26.36
CA LEU A 324 33.99 0.74 26.60
C LEU A 324 35.47 0.89 26.95
N GLN A 325 35.89 0.39 28.12
CA GLN A 325 37.26 0.49 28.61
C GLN A 325 37.85 -0.90 28.82
N VAL A 326 38.52 -1.43 27.78
CA VAL A 326 39.02 -2.82 27.76
C VAL A 326 40.13 -3.10 28.78
N ASN A 327 40.81 -2.07 29.31
CA ASN A 327 41.96 -2.20 30.23
C ASN A 327 41.76 -1.49 31.60
N SER A 328 40.51 -1.21 31.99
CA SER A 328 40.18 -0.50 33.25
C SER A 328 39.57 -1.46 34.28
N THR A 329 39.62 -1.09 35.56
CA THR A 329 38.90 -1.80 36.63
C THR A 329 37.38 -1.76 36.45
N GLU A 330 36.87 -0.75 35.75
CA GLU A 330 35.48 -0.68 35.28
C GLU A 330 35.41 -0.96 33.78
N PHE A 331 34.72 -2.05 33.41
CA PHE A 331 34.60 -2.51 32.02
C PHE A 331 33.96 -1.48 31.07
N CYS A 332 33.03 -0.68 31.59
CA CYS A 332 32.39 0.40 30.85
C CYS A 332 31.90 1.51 31.77
N LYS A 333 31.91 2.75 31.28
CA LYS A 333 31.41 3.93 31.99
C LYS A 333 30.30 4.60 31.19
N PHE A 334 29.22 5.03 31.86
CA PHE A 334 28.22 5.86 31.20
C PHE A 334 28.89 7.15 30.69
N MET A 335 28.66 7.45 29.41
CA MET A 335 29.31 8.58 28.74
C MET A 335 28.34 9.74 28.61
N MET A 336 27.22 9.53 27.91
CA MET A 336 26.19 10.55 27.68
C MET A 336 24.88 9.90 27.24
N GLU A 337 23.83 10.70 27.19
CA GLU A 337 22.60 10.40 26.46
C GLU A 337 22.51 11.35 25.26
N SER A 338 22.31 10.80 24.07
CA SER A 338 22.31 11.51 22.80
C SER A 338 20.99 11.29 22.08
N VAL A 339 20.36 12.37 21.62
CA VAL A 339 19.11 12.30 20.86
C VAL A 339 19.44 12.20 19.38
N VAL A 340 19.13 11.06 18.77
CA VAL A 340 19.41 10.81 17.36
C VAL A 340 18.11 10.73 16.55
N ALA A 341 18.15 11.21 15.32
CA ALA A 341 17.03 11.02 14.42
C ALA A 341 16.93 9.53 14.03
N VAL A 342 15.72 8.97 14.04
CA VAL A 342 15.51 7.60 13.58
C VAL A 342 15.96 7.50 12.13
N GLY A 343 16.60 6.39 11.77
CA GLY A 343 17.18 6.25 10.44
C GLY A 343 18.40 7.16 10.21
N THR A 344 19.17 7.49 11.25
CA THR A 344 20.51 8.07 11.06
C THR A 344 21.53 6.97 10.77
N LEU A 345 22.43 7.21 9.81
CA LEU A 345 23.56 6.32 9.54
C LEU A 345 24.53 6.35 10.72
N VAL A 346 25.11 5.19 11.04
CA VAL A 346 26.10 5.05 12.11
C VAL A 346 27.25 6.03 11.96
N ARG A 347 27.71 6.29 10.73
CA ARG A 347 28.77 7.27 10.47
C ARG A 347 28.39 8.69 10.88
N GLU A 348 27.19 9.13 10.53
CA GLU A 348 26.71 10.49 10.88
C GLU A 348 26.51 10.61 12.38
N PHE A 349 25.99 9.56 13.02
CA PHE A 349 25.87 9.54 14.48
C PHE A 349 27.22 9.52 15.20
N LYS A 350 28.24 8.82 14.67
CA LYS A 350 29.61 8.94 15.22
C LYS A 350 30.10 10.39 15.19
N LYS A 351 29.86 11.14 14.11
CA LYS A 351 30.20 12.58 14.05
C LYS A 351 29.44 13.36 15.12
N GLN A 352 28.14 13.10 15.27
CA GLN A 352 27.32 13.75 16.30
C GLN A 352 27.87 13.47 17.71
N ILE A 353 28.20 12.21 18.02
CA ILE A 353 28.78 11.81 19.32
C ILE A 353 30.09 12.56 19.60
N ILE A 354 30.96 12.69 18.59
CA ILE A 354 32.23 13.41 18.73
C ILE A 354 31.98 14.88 19.09
N GLU A 355 31.06 15.55 18.40
CA GLU A 355 30.74 16.95 18.67
C GLU A 355 30.04 17.13 20.02
N GLU A 356 29.07 16.28 20.36
CA GLU A 356 28.38 16.31 21.66
C GLU A 356 29.34 16.02 22.82
N ALA A 357 30.29 15.10 22.66
CA ALA A 357 31.30 14.80 23.67
C ALA A 357 32.20 16.01 23.94
N LYS A 358 32.60 16.74 22.89
CA LYS A 358 33.38 17.98 23.02
C LYS A 358 32.59 19.05 23.75
N VAL A 359 31.32 19.26 23.38
CA VAL A 359 30.45 20.27 24.02
C VAL A 359 30.23 19.96 25.50
N GLN A 360 30.06 18.70 25.87
CA GLN A 360 29.89 18.27 27.25
C GLN A 360 31.21 18.18 28.04
N GLY A 361 32.36 18.42 27.39
CA GLY A 361 33.68 18.37 28.04
C GLY A 361 34.07 16.96 28.50
N ILE A 362 33.62 15.91 27.80
CA ILE A 362 33.95 14.53 28.14
C ILE A 362 35.40 14.27 27.76
N ASP A 363 36.21 13.86 28.75
CA ASP A 363 37.62 13.50 28.58
C ASP A 363 37.78 12.16 27.84
N CYS A 364 37.51 12.18 26.53
CA CYS A 364 37.71 11.05 25.63
C CYS A 364 38.17 11.55 24.25
N VAL A 365 39.24 10.94 23.72
CA VAL A 365 39.74 11.25 22.37
C VAL A 365 39.00 10.36 21.39
N LEU A 366 37.97 10.92 20.75
CA LEU A 366 37.20 10.24 19.70
C LEU A 366 37.54 10.83 18.33
N GLU A 367 37.93 9.96 17.41
CA GLU A 367 38.11 10.29 15.99
C GLU A 367 37.17 9.40 15.18
N LEU A 368 36.59 9.92 14.10
CA LEU A 368 35.57 9.24 13.31
C LEU A 368 35.99 7.83 12.87
N ASP A 369 37.20 7.70 12.34
CA ASP A 369 37.72 6.42 11.83
C ASP A 369 38.30 5.52 12.94
N LYS A 370 38.48 6.03 14.17
CA LYS A 370 39.02 5.30 15.33
C LYS A 370 37.96 5.09 16.40
N MET A 371 36.69 5.02 16.00
CA MET A 371 35.55 4.82 16.89
C MET A 371 34.66 3.73 16.35
N ARG A 372 34.22 2.83 17.23
CA ARG A 372 33.30 1.73 16.91
C ARG A 372 32.08 1.78 17.81
N LEU A 373 30.89 1.60 17.21
CA LEU A 373 29.65 1.41 17.96
C LEU A 373 29.32 -0.08 18.08
N ARG A 374 28.92 -0.51 19.28
CA ARG A 374 28.48 -1.88 19.53
C ARG A 374 27.16 -1.92 20.27
N TYR A 375 26.40 -2.98 20.01
CA TYR A 375 25.23 -3.30 20.82
C TYR A 375 25.66 -3.55 22.27
N LYS A 376 25.00 -2.91 23.22
CA LYS A 376 25.20 -3.16 24.64
C LYS A 376 24.23 -4.25 25.12
N ASN A 377 24.74 -5.46 25.36
CA ASN A 377 23.99 -6.54 25.99
C ASN A 377 24.50 -6.79 27.41
N GLY A 378 23.95 -6.06 28.40
CA GLY A 378 24.41 -6.15 29.78
C GLY A 378 25.88 -5.72 29.91
N VAL A 379 26.74 -6.69 30.24
CA VAL A 379 28.21 -6.52 30.37
C VAL A 379 28.99 -7.04 29.17
N TYR A 380 28.33 -7.62 28.17
CA TYR A 380 28.98 -8.19 26.99
C TYR A 380 28.84 -7.25 25.79
N PRO A 381 29.95 -6.88 25.13
CA PRO A 381 29.89 -6.07 23.92
C PRO A 381 29.41 -6.96 22.77
N GLY A 382 28.24 -6.64 22.24
CA GLY A 382 27.59 -7.42 21.19
C GLY A 382 28.07 -7.05 19.79
N ARG A 383 27.13 -7.15 18.84
CA ARG A 383 27.32 -6.85 17.42
C ARG A 383 27.96 -5.48 17.21
N VAL A 384 28.88 -5.42 16.24
CA VAL A 384 29.48 -4.17 15.75
C VAL A 384 28.58 -3.56 14.68
N TYR A 385 28.37 -2.24 14.77
CA TYR A 385 27.62 -1.48 13.77
C TYR A 385 28.59 -0.79 12.80
N LEU A 386 28.40 -1.06 11.51
CA LEU A 386 29.21 -0.51 10.43
C LEU A 386 28.70 0.87 10.00
N ASP A 387 29.59 1.71 9.48
CA ASP A 387 29.30 3.11 9.12
C ASP A 387 28.13 3.30 8.14
N HIS A 388 27.93 2.33 7.24
CA HIS A 388 26.85 2.36 6.24
C HIS A 388 25.53 1.78 6.76
N GLN A 389 25.50 1.25 7.99
CA GLN A 389 24.29 0.73 8.60
C GLN A 389 23.49 1.86 9.23
N MET A 390 22.18 1.67 9.28
CA MET A 390 21.29 2.51 10.07
C MET A 390 21.47 2.15 11.55
N ILE A 391 21.38 3.13 12.41
CA ILE A 391 21.29 2.88 13.86
C ILE A 391 20.00 2.15 14.13
N ASP A 392 20.10 1.08 14.90
CA ASP A 392 18.94 0.38 15.40
C ASP A 392 18.37 1.19 16.57
N THR A 393 17.23 1.83 16.33
CA THR A 393 16.57 2.70 17.30
C THR A 393 15.67 1.95 18.27
N ILE A 394 15.47 0.64 18.07
CA ILE A 394 14.85 -0.25 19.07
C ILE A 394 15.84 -0.45 20.22
N ILE A 395 17.13 -0.38 19.92
CA ILE A 395 18.21 -0.48 20.89
C ILE A 395 18.47 0.91 21.48
N GLU A 396 18.08 1.11 22.73
CA GLU A 396 18.29 2.39 23.42
C GLU A 396 19.69 2.55 24.02
N THR A 397 20.55 1.51 23.94
CA THR A 397 21.88 1.54 24.59
C THR A 397 22.99 0.97 23.71
N TYR A 398 24.10 1.71 23.62
CA TYR A 398 25.27 1.33 22.81
C TYR A 398 26.57 1.51 23.59
N TYR A 399 27.57 0.71 23.23
CA TYR A 399 28.96 0.93 23.59
C TYR A 399 29.69 1.75 22.53
N VAL A 400 30.45 2.75 22.97
CA VAL A 400 31.45 3.48 22.19
C VAL A 400 32.81 2.88 22.54
N GLU A 401 33.46 2.22 21.57
CA GLU A 401 34.80 1.67 21.70
C GLU A 401 35.80 2.53 20.93
N PRO A 402 36.72 3.25 21.62
CA PRO A 402 37.86 3.90 20.99
C PRO A 402 38.87 2.86 20.48
N LEU A 403 39.33 3.03 19.25
CA LEU A 403 40.30 2.15 18.60
C LEU A 403 41.69 2.78 18.58
N LYS A 404 42.73 1.96 18.65
CA LYS A 404 44.13 2.40 18.52
C LYS A 404 44.54 2.76 17.08
N GLY A 405 43.70 2.44 16.10
CA GLY A 405 43.93 2.67 14.67
C GLY A 405 42.60 2.66 13.89
N PRO A 406 42.63 2.86 12.56
CA PRO A 406 41.41 2.93 11.77
C PRO A 406 40.64 1.61 11.81
N GLU A 407 39.31 1.70 11.74
CA GLU A 407 38.41 0.55 11.68
C GLU A 407 38.77 -0.35 10.50
N LYS A 408 39.00 -1.64 10.79
CA LYS A 408 39.38 -2.65 9.79
C LYS A 408 38.22 -3.59 9.44
N MET A 409 37.17 -3.61 10.26
CA MET A 409 36.00 -4.46 10.06
C MET A 409 35.13 -3.88 8.94
N LYS A 410 34.97 -4.63 7.86
CA LYS A 410 34.15 -4.23 6.71
C LYS A 410 32.87 -5.05 6.56
N HIS A 411 32.77 -6.16 7.31
CA HIS A 411 31.63 -7.08 7.25
C HIS A 411 31.29 -7.63 8.65
N ASP A 412 29.99 -7.72 8.95
CA ASP A 412 29.45 -8.16 10.25
C ASP A 412 29.88 -9.58 10.68
N LYS A 413 30.29 -10.42 9.72
CA LYS A 413 30.69 -11.81 9.95
C LYS A 413 32.20 -12.00 10.16
N GLN A 414 33.02 -10.95 10.08
CA GLN A 414 34.44 -11.08 10.36
C GLN A 414 34.63 -11.36 11.86
N ILE A 415 35.14 -12.54 12.20
CA ILE A 415 35.48 -12.89 13.58
C ILE A 415 36.77 -12.14 13.94
N GLN A 416 36.78 -11.57 15.15
CA GLN A 416 37.89 -10.78 15.69
C GLN A 416 38.88 -11.66 16.44
#